data_AF-A0A7H1BZV5-F1
#
_entry.id   AF-A0A7H1BZV5-F1
#
_cell.length_a   1.000
_cell.length_b   1.000
_cell.length_c   1.000
_cell.angle_alpha   90.00
_cell.angle_beta   90.00
_cell.angle_gamma   90.00
#
_symmetry.space_group_name_H-M   'P 1'
#
loop_
_entity.id
_entity.type
_entity.pdbx_description
1 polymer ?
#
loop_
_entity_poly.entity_id
_entity_poly.type
_entity_poly.pdbx_seq_one_letter_code
_entity_poly.pdbx_strand_id
1 'polypeptide(L)'
;MDILLFFIFAPSFSFILPRYWKQKRNLSYWLGVPLGIFLGLIIGGLISSQIDQKNYTSSLVLVVLFTSLFIYCLKGITHKKLKDTNTAELTKPNETLETSLLSGNIQFWYTDSKGNSTLRNVKVVTINNVYLEAFDLEKKGYRTFRLESINNEIIDISTGEILSKDKWLESNKTNQTSKYNYKSSKTTTNYNDNSPHICFTGFPKVERELLEALAELNGYRVRKSITKNLNYLVCGNNAGPAKIIEAERRNAEIISEKEFLSRINK
;
A
#
# COMPACT_ATOMS: atom_id res chain seq x y z
N MET A 1 -40.86 25.64 45.71
CA MET A 1 -40.41 24.33 46.21
C MET A 1 -41.06 23.33 45.29
N ASP A 2 -40.40 22.74 44.29
CA ASP A 2 -39.04 22.22 44.27
C ASP A 2 -38.41 22.31 42.86
N ILE A 3 -37.34 23.11 42.74
CA ILE A 3 -36.42 23.12 41.58
C ILE A 3 -35.14 22.30 41.92
N LEU A 4 -35.15 21.59 43.05
CA LEU A 4 -33.97 20.97 43.66
C LEU A 4 -33.82 19.46 43.39
N LEU A 5 -34.50 18.91 42.39
CA LEU A 5 -34.43 17.47 42.08
C LEU A 5 -33.92 17.11 40.67
N PHE A 6 -33.28 18.05 39.97
CA PHE A 6 -32.66 17.77 38.66
C PHE A 6 -31.11 17.74 38.66
N PHE A 7 -30.47 17.82 39.84
CA PHE A 7 -29.00 17.83 39.96
C PHE A 7 -28.38 16.50 40.42
N ILE A 8 -29.13 15.40 40.44
CA ILE A 8 -28.60 14.07 40.81
C ILE A 8 -28.83 13.09 39.67
N PHE A 9 -28.16 13.29 38.52
CA PHE A 9 -27.74 12.19 37.61
C PHE A 9 -26.81 12.68 36.48
N ALA A 10 -25.91 13.62 36.80
CA ALA A 10 -24.80 13.97 35.91
C ALA A 10 -23.48 13.75 36.66
N PRO A 11 -22.93 12.54 36.62
CA PRO A 11 -21.54 12.44 36.17
C PRO A 11 -21.25 11.07 35.53
N SER A 12 -21.36 10.91 34.19
CA SER A 12 -20.67 9.80 33.50
C SER A 12 -20.49 9.95 31.98
N PHE A 13 -20.99 11.00 31.30
CA PHE A 13 -20.87 11.07 29.84
C PHE A 13 -19.74 11.96 29.30
N SER A 14 -18.85 12.47 30.17
CA SER A 14 -17.68 13.26 29.74
C SER A 14 -16.38 12.46 29.61
N PHE A 15 -16.40 11.12 29.69
CA PHE A 15 -15.18 10.31 29.56
C PHE A 15 -15.18 9.25 28.45
N ILE A 16 -16.22 9.19 27.60
CA ILE A 16 -16.28 8.23 26.47
C ILE A 16 -15.95 8.87 25.10
N LEU A 17 -15.66 10.17 25.05
CA LEU A 17 -15.28 10.83 23.79
C LEU A 17 -13.78 10.82 23.41
N PRO A 18 -12.79 10.53 24.30
CA PRO A 18 -11.40 10.45 23.85
C PRO A 18 -10.97 9.10 23.26
N ARG A 19 -11.79 8.04 23.33
CA ARG A 19 -11.40 6.70 22.85
C ARG A 19 -11.97 6.33 21.47
N TYR A 20 -13.07 6.96 21.06
CA TYR A 20 -13.67 6.72 19.73
C TYR A 20 -13.00 7.53 18.59
N TRP A 21 -12.16 8.51 18.93
CA TRP A 21 -11.50 9.41 17.97
C TRP A 21 -10.13 8.95 17.47
N LYS A 22 -9.57 7.86 18.02
CA LYS A 22 -8.22 7.40 17.65
C LYS A 22 -8.18 6.43 16.43
N GLN A 23 -9.33 6.05 15.86
CA GLN A 23 -9.42 4.96 14.85
C GLN A 23 -10.06 5.37 13.51
N LYS A 24 -10.30 6.66 13.21
CA LYS A 24 -10.89 7.06 11.90
C LYS A 24 -10.34 8.38 11.37
N ARG A 25 -9.08 8.37 10.92
CA ARG A 25 -8.40 9.56 10.38
C ARG A 25 -8.86 10.05 8.99
N ASN A 26 -10.02 9.61 8.49
CA ASN A 26 -10.51 9.97 7.15
C ASN A 26 -11.98 10.42 7.08
N LEU A 27 -12.63 10.76 8.21
CA LEU A 27 -13.87 11.53 8.13
C LEU A 27 -13.48 13.01 8.24
N SER A 28 -13.52 13.73 7.13
CA SER A 28 -13.17 15.15 7.08
C SER A 28 -13.96 15.91 8.15
N TYR A 29 -13.27 16.63 9.03
CA TYR A 29 -13.87 17.49 10.06
C TYR A 29 -14.98 18.40 9.49
N TRP A 30 -14.86 18.78 8.21
CA TRP A 30 -15.84 19.55 7.45
C TRP A 30 -17.19 18.85 7.19
N LEU A 31 -17.28 17.52 7.22
CA LEU A 31 -18.55 16.79 7.12
C LEU A 31 -19.11 16.36 8.48
N GLY A 32 -18.24 16.04 9.45
CA GLY A 32 -18.67 15.50 10.75
C GLY A 32 -19.32 16.54 11.66
N VAL A 33 -18.78 17.76 11.70
CA VAL A 33 -19.29 18.83 12.58
C VAL A 33 -20.69 19.31 12.16
N PRO A 34 -20.98 19.56 10.86
CA PRO A 34 -22.33 19.95 10.44
C PRO A 34 -23.37 18.87 10.68
N LEU A 35 -23.02 17.60 10.46
CA LEU A 35 -23.94 16.47 10.64
C LEU A 35 -24.32 16.26 12.11
N GLY A 36 -23.37 16.43 13.02
CA GLY A 36 -23.61 16.32 14.47
C GLY A 36 -24.50 17.44 15.00
N ILE A 37 -24.27 18.68 14.56
CA ILE A 37 -25.14 19.83 14.91
C ILE A 37 -26.55 19.62 14.35
N PHE A 38 -26.66 19.10 13.12
CA PHE A 38 -27.95 18.84 12.48
C PHE A 38 -28.75 17.76 13.22
N LEU A 39 -28.14 16.63 13.59
CA LEU A 39 -28.82 15.60 14.40
C LEU A 39 -29.21 16.13 15.79
N GLY A 40 -28.36 16.92 16.43
CA GLY A 40 -28.63 17.48 17.75
C GLY A 40 -29.85 18.41 17.76
N LEU A 41 -30.01 19.24 16.72
CA LEU A 41 -31.15 20.15 16.60
C LEU A 41 -32.46 19.41 16.27
N ILE A 42 -32.41 18.34 15.46
CA ILE A 42 -33.57 17.49 15.18
C ILE A 42 -34.06 16.80 16.45
N ILE A 43 -33.14 16.22 17.23
CA ILE A 43 -33.48 15.53 18.49
C ILE A 43 -33.99 16.54 19.53
N GLY A 44 -33.34 17.71 19.66
CA GLY A 44 -33.79 18.78 20.57
C GLY A 44 -35.17 19.33 20.21
N GLY A 45 -35.47 19.48 18.91
CA GLY A 45 -36.78 19.89 18.41
C GLY A 45 -37.88 18.88 18.73
N LEU A 46 -37.61 17.58 18.57
CA LEU A 46 -38.54 16.49 18.91
C LEU A 46 -38.82 16.40 20.42
N ILE A 47 -37.81 16.62 21.27
CA ILE A 47 -37.99 16.62 22.73
C ILE A 47 -38.79 17.85 23.18
N SER A 48 -38.50 19.03 22.62
CA SER A 48 -39.27 20.26 22.91
C SER A 48 -40.72 20.14 22.47
N SER A 49 -41.00 19.32 21.45
CA SER A 49 -42.34 19.00 20.95
C SER A 49 -43.15 18.08 21.88
N GLN A 50 -42.59 17.58 22.98
CA GLN A 50 -43.36 16.77 23.94
C GLN A 50 -43.75 17.58 25.18
N ILE A 51 -43.21 18.79 25.33
CA ILE A 51 -43.29 19.57 26.57
C ILE A 51 -44.30 20.72 26.49
N ASP A 52 -44.63 21.25 25.30
CA ASP A 52 -45.61 22.33 25.18
C ASP A 52 -46.40 22.31 23.86
N GLN A 53 -47.73 22.11 23.94
CA GLN A 53 -48.56 21.88 22.76
C GLN A 53 -48.90 23.14 21.93
N LYS A 54 -48.57 24.35 22.41
CA LYS A 54 -49.07 25.59 21.80
C LYS A 54 -48.19 26.23 20.73
N ASN A 55 -46.93 25.83 20.57
CA ASN A 55 -45.95 26.52 19.71
C ASN A 55 -45.22 25.63 18.68
N TYR A 56 -45.84 24.53 18.21
CA TYR A 56 -45.25 23.64 17.22
C TYR A 56 -44.97 24.28 15.86
N THR A 57 -45.81 25.24 15.47
CA THR A 57 -45.74 25.89 14.16
C THR A 57 -44.40 26.60 13.96
N SER A 58 -43.91 27.29 14.99
CA SER A 58 -42.60 27.99 14.96
C SER A 58 -41.42 27.02 14.90
N SER A 59 -41.51 25.87 15.56
CA SER A 59 -40.45 24.84 15.55
C SER A 59 -40.36 24.13 14.20
N LEU A 60 -41.50 23.79 13.60
CA LEU A 60 -41.56 23.14 12.29
C LEU A 60 -41.00 24.06 11.19
N VAL A 61 -41.33 25.35 11.25
CA VAL A 61 -40.80 26.36 10.30
C VAL A 61 -39.28 26.47 10.41
N LEU A 62 -38.71 26.45 11.63
CA LEU A 62 -37.26 26.48 11.81
C LEU A 62 -36.58 25.25 11.16
N VAL A 63 -37.12 24.05 11.39
CA VAL A 63 -36.58 22.81 10.83
C VAL A 63 -36.61 22.82 9.30
N VAL A 64 -37.69 23.33 8.70
CA VAL A 64 -37.80 23.47 7.24
C VAL A 64 -36.80 24.50 6.69
N LEU A 65 -36.59 25.62 7.39
CA LEU A 65 -35.58 26.62 7.00
C LEU A 65 -34.16 26.07 7.08
N PHE A 66 -33.82 25.32 8.15
CA PHE A 66 -32.50 24.73 8.33
C PHE A 66 -32.21 23.58 7.35
N THR A 67 -33.20 22.74 7.06
CA THR A 67 -33.06 21.68 6.04
C THR A 67 -32.86 22.28 4.64
N SER A 68 -33.60 23.34 4.30
CA SER A 68 -33.44 24.06 3.03
C SER A 68 -32.05 24.72 2.92
N LEU A 69 -31.57 25.37 3.99
CA LEU A 69 -30.23 25.95 4.05
C LEU A 69 -29.13 24.89 3.93
N PHE A 70 -29.32 23.72 4.55
CA PHE A 70 -28.41 22.59 4.46
C PHE A 70 -28.33 22.03 3.03
N ILE A 71 -29.46 21.87 2.34
CA ILE A 71 -29.51 21.46 0.93
C ILE A 71 -28.82 22.50 0.03
N TYR A 72 -29.02 23.79 0.31
CA TYR A 72 -28.35 24.88 -0.42
C TYR A 72 -26.83 24.85 -0.23
N CYS A 73 -26.38 24.56 0.99
CA CYS A 73 -24.97 24.40 1.34
C CYS A 73 -24.35 23.18 0.62
N LEU A 74 -25.07 22.06 0.54
CA LEU A 74 -24.65 20.88 -0.23
C LEU A 74 -24.52 21.17 -1.74
N LYS A 75 -25.45 21.93 -2.33
CA LYS A 75 -25.33 22.38 -3.74
C LYS A 75 -24.08 23.23 -3.96
N GLY A 76 -23.74 24.12 -3.02
CA GLY A 76 -22.53 24.94 -3.08
C GLY A 76 -21.22 24.14 -3.08
N ILE A 77 -21.20 22.96 -2.42
CA ILE A 77 -20.03 22.07 -2.40
C ILE A 77 -19.85 21.37 -3.76
N THR A 78 -20.94 20.99 -4.44
CA THR A 78 -20.86 20.29 -5.75
C THR A 78 -20.38 21.18 -6.90
N HIS A 79 -20.55 22.50 -6.80
CA HIS A 79 -20.16 23.46 -7.84
C HIS A 79 -18.72 23.98 -7.73
N LYS A 80 -17.98 23.62 -6.67
CA LYS A 80 -16.54 23.90 -6.58
C LYS A 80 -15.76 22.84 -7.37
N LYS A 81 -16.02 22.79 -8.69
CA LYS A 81 -15.21 22.08 -9.67
C LYS A 81 -13.81 22.70 -9.63
N LEU A 82 -12.81 21.81 -9.59
CA LEU A 82 -11.39 22.11 -9.56
C LEU A 82 -11.05 23.25 -10.54
N LYS A 83 -10.54 24.36 -10.01
CA LYS A 83 -9.73 25.32 -10.74
C LYS A 83 -8.29 25.16 -10.25
N ASP A 84 -7.51 24.56 -11.13
CA ASP A 84 -6.09 24.73 -11.40
C ASP A 84 -5.09 24.74 -10.23
N THR A 85 -4.24 23.71 -10.23
CA THR A 85 -2.81 23.92 -9.97
C THR A 85 -2.00 23.16 -11.01
N ASN A 86 -1.09 23.91 -11.60
CA ASN A 86 -0.23 23.64 -12.73
C ASN A 86 0.59 22.34 -12.66
N THR A 87 0.74 21.78 -13.85
CA THR A 87 1.86 21.01 -14.39
C THR A 87 3.20 21.36 -13.72
N ALA A 88 3.73 20.43 -12.94
CA ALA A 88 5.16 20.27 -12.74
C ALA A 88 5.52 18.83 -13.14
N GLU A 89 6.30 18.80 -14.21
CA GLU A 89 6.97 17.71 -14.89
C GLU A 89 7.49 16.57 -13.99
N LEU A 90 7.06 15.34 -14.26
CA LEU A 90 7.85 14.14 -13.94
C LEU A 90 7.88 13.26 -15.19
N THR A 91 8.93 13.43 -15.99
CA THR A 91 9.28 12.57 -17.11
C THR A 91 10.07 11.35 -16.61
N LYS A 92 9.60 10.14 -16.93
CA LYS A 92 10.37 9.08 -17.62
C LYS A 92 9.46 7.87 -17.96
N PRO A 93 9.83 7.06 -18.98
CA PRO A 93 8.94 6.79 -20.11
C PRO A 93 8.57 5.30 -20.27
N ASN A 94 7.54 5.08 -21.07
CA ASN A 94 7.21 3.84 -21.79
C ASN A 94 7.03 2.57 -20.96
N GLU A 95 5.82 2.40 -20.43
CA GLU A 95 5.32 1.09 -19.99
C GLU A 95 3.84 0.99 -20.38
N THR A 96 3.55 0.94 -21.68
CA THR A 96 2.16 0.91 -22.19
C THR A 96 1.90 -0.27 -23.11
N LEU A 97 2.71 -1.34 -23.07
CA LEU A 97 2.43 -2.55 -23.88
C LEU A 97 2.78 -3.90 -23.23
N GLU A 98 3.11 -3.96 -21.94
CA GLU A 98 3.40 -5.24 -21.24
C GLU A 98 2.41 -5.59 -20.11
N THR A 99 1.51 -4.68 -19.73
CA THR A 99 0.62 -4.87 -18.56
C THR A 99 -0.70 -5.60 -18.86
N SER A 100 -0.95 -6.04 -20.09
CA SER A 100 -2.23 -6.64 -20.50
C SER A 100 -2.32 -8.16 -20.32
N LEU A 101 -1.24 -8.83 -19.91
CA LEU A 101 -1.17 -10.30 -19.87
C LEU A 101 -1.06 -10.92 -18.46
N LEU A 102 -1.01 -10.11 -17.40
CA LEU A 102 -1.12 -10.61 -16.02
C LEU A 102 -2.59 -10.57 -15.60
N SER A 103 -3.23 -11.73 -15.76
CA SER A 103 -4.64 -11.97 -15.56
C SER A 103 -5.06 -11.83 -14.09
N GLY A 104 -6.01 -10.93 -13.85
CA GLY A 104 -7.01 -11.07 -12.79
C GLY A 104 -6.99 -9.98 -11.73
N ASN A 105 -8.16 -9.37 -11.52
CA ASN A 105 -8.50 -8.86 -10.20
C ASN A 105 -8.71 -10.09 -9.31
N ILE A 106 -7.99 -10.19 -8.20
CA ILE A 106 -8.08 -11.34 -7.30
C ILE A 106 -8.50 -10.90 -5.90
N GLN A 107 -9.09 -11.83 -5.17
CA GLN A 107 -9.43 -11.68 -3.77
C GLN A 107 -8.72 -12.77 -2.94
N PHE A 108 -8.13 -12.38 -1.80
CA PHE A 108 -7.48 -13.32 -0.87
C PHE A 108 -7.42 -12.78 0.56
N TRP A 109 -7.29 -13.68 1.53
CA TRP A 109 -6.98 -13.32 2.91
C TRP A 109 -5.48 -13.11 3.10
N TYR A 110 -5.11 -12.02 3.79
CA TYR A 110 -3.73 -11.65 4.09
C TYR A 110 -3.53 -11.41 5.58
N THR A 111 -2.54 -12.09 6.17
CA THR A 111 -2.20 -11.95 7.60
C THR A 111 -0.95 -11.10 7.76
N ASP A 112 -1.07 -9.97 8.47
CA ASP A 112 0.05 -9.07 8.72
C ASP A 112 1.05 -9.61 9.78
N SER A 113 2.16 -8.92 9.98
CA SER A 113 3.18 -9.32 10.98
C SER A 113 2.70 -9.25 12.42
N LYS A 114 1.51 -8.69 12.68
CA LYS A 114 0.87 -8.62 13.98
C LYS A 114 -0.20 -9.71 14.15
N GLY A 115 -0.38 -10.57 13.14
CA GLY A 115 -1.37 -11.65 13.13
C GLY A 115 -2.78 -11.20 12.70
N ASN A 116 -2.97 -9.96 12.23
CA ASN A 116 -4.29 -9.51 11.78
C ASN A 116 -4.53 -9.96 10.34
N SER A 117 -5.57 -10.77 10.15
CA SER A 117 -6.03 -11.17 8.83
C SER A 117 -7.00 -10.14 8.24
N THR A 118 -6.76 -9.74 7.00
CA THR A 118 -7.59 -8.79 6.24
C THR A 118 -7.86 -9.34 4.85
N LEU A 119 -9.10 -9.25 4.39
CA LEU A 119 -9.46 -9.58 3.03
C LEU A 119 -8.90 -8.50 2.09
N ARG A 120 -8.36 -8.91 0.95
CA ARG A 120 -7.74 -8.02 -0.03
C ARG A 120 -8.36 -8.25 -1.40
N ASN A 121 -8.78 -7.16 -2.02
CA ASN A 121 -9.23 -7.11 -3.41
C ASN A 121 -8.20 -6.31 -4.19
N VAL A 122 -7.49 -6.97 -5.09
CA VAL A 122 -6.33 -6.35 -5.75
C VAL A 122 -6.31 -6.63 -7.24
N LYS A 123 -5.81 -5.67 -8.01
CA LYS A 123 -5.40 -5.89 -9.38
C LYS A 123 -3.92 -6.23 -9.41
N VAL A 124 -3.59 -7.44 -9.82
CA VAL A 124 -2.20 -7.91 -9.89
C VAL A 124 -1.41 -7.05 -10.88
N VAL A 125 -0.22 -6.63 -10.46
CA VAL A 125 0.71 -5.88 -11.30
C VAL A 125 1.90 -6.76 -11.64
N THR A 126 2.59 -7.30 -10.62
CA THR A 126 3.77 -8.14 -10.79
C THR A 126 3.80 -9.20 -9.70
N ILE A 127 4.23 -10.41 -10.04
CA ILE A 127 4.40 -11.51 -9.07
C ILE A 127 5.83 -12.03 -9.19
N ASN A 128 6.42 -12.39 -8.05
CA ASN A 128 7.66 -13.13 -7.99
C ASN A 128 7.60 -14.23 -6.92
N ASN A 129 8.71 -14.92 -6.65
CA ASN A 129 8.72 -16.05 -5.72
C ASN A 129 8.45 -15.69 -4.24
N VAL A 130 8.50 -14.42 -3.87
CA VAL A 130 8.37 -13.95 -2.47
C VAL A 130 7.22 -12.97 -2.29
N TYR A 131 7.00 -12.11 -3.28
CA TYR A 131 6.08 -10.98 -3.20
C TYR A 131 5.14 -10.91 -4.40
N LEU A 132 3.92 -10.46 -4.13
CA LEU A 132 2.92 -9.99 -5.07
C LEU A 132 2.83 -8.46 -4.95
N GLU A 133 3.11 -7.75 -6.04
CA GLU A 133 2.82 -6.33 -6.18
C GLU A 133 1.49 -6.14 -6.88
N ALA A 134 0.61 -5.36 -6.27
CA ALA A 134 -0.74 -5.20 -6.77
C ALA A 134 -1.33 -3.83 -6.39
N PHE A 135 -2.28 -3.35 -7.18
CA PHE A 135 -3.08 -2.18 -6.83
C PHE A 135 -4.25 -2.62 -5.94
N ASP A 136 -4.25 -2.20 -4.68
CA ASP A 136 -5.32 -2.48 -3.71
C ASP A 136 -6.53 -1.60 -4.03
N LEU A 137 -7.66 -2.24 -4.37
CA LEU A 137 -8.88 -1.57 -4.82
C LEU A 137 -9.59 -0.82 -3.68
N GLU A 138 -9.48 -1.31 -2.45
CA GLU A 138 -10.09 -0.68 -1.27
C GLU A 138 -9.28 0.52 -0.79
N LYS A 139 -7.95 0.37 -0.79
CA LYS A 139 -7.02 1.43 -0.35
C LYS A 139 -6.64 2.38 -1.47
N LYS A 140 -7.02 2.10 -2.72
CA LYS A 140 -6.75 2.89 -3.92
C LYS A 140 -5.26 3.23 -4.08
N GLY A 141 -4.40 2.22 -3.98
CA GLY A 141 -2.96 2.41 -4.11
C GLY A 141 -2.16 1.13 -4.26
N TYR A 142 -0.93 1.25 -4.77
CA TYR A 142 0.00 0.14 -4.93
C TYR A 142 0.49 -0.39 -3.58
N ARG A 143 0.53 -1.71 -3.45
CA ARG A 143 1.00 -2.42 -2.25
C ARG A 143 1.73 -3.69 -2.64
N THR A 144 2.65 -4.08 -1.77
CA THR A 144 3.40 -5.33 -1.86
C THR A 144 2.91 -6.28 -0.77
N PHE A 145 2.52 -7.49 -1.17
CA PHE A 145 2.04 -8.57 -0.31
C PHE A 145 3.06 -9.69 -0.32
N ARG A 146 3.42 -10.21 0.86
CA ARG A 146 4.23 -11.43 0.96
C ARG A 146 3.39 -12.65 0.63
N LEU A 147 3.86 -13.49 -0.29
CA LEU A 147 3.14 -14.70 -0.72
C LEU A 147 2.94 -15.72 0.42
N GLU A 148 3.92 -15.81 1.33
CA GLU A 148 3.82 -16.65 2.54
C GLU A 148 2.67 -16.23 3.46
N SER A 149 2.35 -14.93 3.48
CA SER A 149 1.33 -14.33 4.33
C SER A 149 -0.07 -14.32 3.71
N ILE A 150 -0.18 -14.76 2.45
CA ILE A 150 -1.45 -14.97 1.76
C ILE A 150 -1.96 -16.38 2.08
N ASN A 151 -3.22 -16.49 2.47
CA ASN A 151 -3.86 -17.78 2.72
C ASN A 151 -3.87 -18.64 1.45
N ASN A 152 -4.08 -19.95 1.61
CA ASN A 152 -4.04 -20.87 0.47
C ASN A 152 -5.19 -20.67 -0.52
N GLU A 153 -6.23 -19.91 -0.20
CA GLU A 153 -7.38 -19.70 -1.07
C GLU A 153 -7.27 -18.34 -1.77
N ILE A 154 -7.23 -18.37 -3.10
CA ILE A 154 -7.25 -17.19 -3.96
C ILE A 154 -8.49 -17.28 -4.85
N ILE A 155 -9.30 -16.23 -4.84
CA ILE A 155 -10.52 -16.14 -5.63
C ILE A 155 -10.22 -15.24 -6.83
N ASP A 156 -10.43 -15.74 -8.04
CA ASP A 156 -10.43 -14.90 -9.22
C ASP A 156 -11.76 -14.14 -9.29
N ILE A 157 -11.72 -12.80 -9.23
CA ILE A 157 -12.95 -11.98 -9.18
C ILE A 157 -13.67 -12.01 -10.53
N SER A 158 -12.97 -12.25 -11.63
CA SER A 158 -13.57 -12.26 -12.96
C SER A 158 -14.37 -13.52 -13.24
N THR A 159 -13.89 -14.68 -12.75
CA THR A 159 -14.53 -15.99 -12.99
C THR A 159 -15.31 -16.49 -11.77
N GLY A 160 -15.00 -16.01 -10.57
CA GLY A 160 -15.50 -16.54 -9.30
C GLY A 160 -14.86 -17.86 -8.87
N GLU A 161 -13.85 -18.35 -9.58
CA GLU A 161 -13.17 -19.61 -9.25
C GLU A 161 -12.31 -19.44 -7.98
N ILE A 162 -12.37 -20.45 -7.11
CA ILE A 162 -11.48 -20.57 -5.94
C ILE A 162 -10.32 -21.48 -6.32
N LEU A 163 -9.12 -20.94 -6.30
CA LEU A 163 -7.87 -21.62 -6.61
C LEU A 163 -7.04 -21.77 -5.34
N SER A 164 -6.28 -22.87 -5.25
CA SER A 164 -5.20 -22.93 -4.27
C SER A 164 -4.10 -21.94 -4.65
N LYS A 165 -3.40 -21.41 -3.66
CA LYS A 165 -2.31 -20.45 -3.86
C LYS A 165 -1.26 -21.02 -4.80
N ASP A 166 -0.91 -22.29 -4.64
CA ASP A 166 0.07 -22.95 -5.49
C ASP A 166 -0.42 -23.08 -6.94
N LYS A 167 -1.67 -23.52 -7.16
CA LYS A 167 -2.28 -23.63 -8.50
C LYS A 167 -2.39 -22.26 -9.18
N TRP A 168 -2.75 -21.23 -8.42
CA TRP A 168 -2.82 -19.85 -8.92
C TRP A 168 -1.43 -19.30 -9.25
N LEU A 169 -0.42 -19.57 -8.43
CA LEU A 169 0.96 -19.19 -8.73
C LEU A 169 1.48 -19.92 -9.97
N GLU A 170 1.14 -21.20 -10.14
CA GLU A 170 1.51 -21.97 -11.34
C GLU A 170 0.89 -21.39 -12.60
N SER A 171 -0.42 -21.10 -12.60
CA SER A 171 -1.10 -20.51 -13.77
C SER A 171 -0.55 -19.12 -14.14
N ASN A 172 -0.12 -18.35 -13.15
CA ASN A 172 0.50 -17.03 -13.37
C ASN A 172 2.00 -17.09 -13.69
N LYS A 173 2.69 -18.19 -13.34
CA LYS A 173 4.07 -18.46 -13.75
C LYS A 173 4.13 -18.92 -15.21
N THR A 174 3.18 -19.75 -15.66
CA THR A 174 3.14 -20.26 -17.05
C THR A 174 3.01 -19.16 -18.11
N ASN A 175 2.41 -18.02 -17.75
CA ASN A 175 2.32 -16.85 -18.63
C ASN A 175 3.63 -16.03 -18.70
N GLN A 176 4.59 -16.26 -17.80
CA GLN A 176 5.95 -15.69 -17.87
C GLN A 176 6.95 -16.65 -18.54
N THR A 177 6.67 -17.96 -18.58
CA THR A 177 7.63 -18.98 -19.05
C THR A 177 7.81 -19.09 -20.57
N SER A 178 7.06 -18.36 -21.39
CA SER A 178 7.33 -18.29 -22.84
C SER A 178 8.44 -17.31 -23.21
N LYS A 179 9.02 -16.56 -22.25
CA LYS A 179 10.06 -15.57 -22.59
C LYS A 179 11.30 -15.49 -21.70
N TYR A 180 11.32 -16.08 -20.50
CA TYR A 180 12.54 -16.12 -19.69
C TYR A 180 12.65 -17.38 -18.84
N ASN A 181 13.29 -18.41 -19.41
CA ASN A 181 13.83 -19.54 -18.68
C ASN A 181 15.34 -19.32 -18.49
N TYR A 182 15.73 -18.64 -17.40
CA TYR A 182 16.99 -19.02 -16.75
C TYR A 182 16.64 -19.65 -15.41
N LYS A 183 16.61 -20.98 -15.44
CA LYS A 183 16.42 -21.84 -14.27
C LYS A 183 17.43 -21.37 -13.22
N SER A 184 16.94 -20.84 -12.09
CA SER A 184 17.73 -20.77 -10.87
C SER A 184 18.03 -22.20 -10.47
N SER A 185 19.09 -22.75 -11.07
CA SER A 185 19.76 -23.90 -10.51
C SER A 185 20.34 -23.40 -9.21
N LYS A 186 19.77 -23.86 -8.10
CA LYS A 186 20.48 -23.90 -6.82
C LYS A 186 21.61 -24.92 -6.99
N THR A 187 22.58 -24.59 -7.83
CA THR A 187 23.84 -25.32 -7.90
C THR A 187 24.51 -24.99 -6.59
N THR A 188 24.77 -26.00 -5.77
CA THR A 188 25.85 -25.94 -4.79
C THR A 188 27.12 -25.66 -5.57
N THR A 189 27.39 -24.40 -5.87
CA THR A 189 28.63 -23.98 -6.50
C THR A 189 29.73 -24.27 -5.47
N ASN A 190 30.65 -25.15 -5.84
CA ASN A 190 31.91 -25.35 -5.14
C ASN A 190 32.69 -24.04 -5.24
N TYR A 191 32.33 -23.05 -4.42
CA TYR A 191 33.14 -21.85 -4.25
C TYR A 191 34.48 -22.30 -3.71
N ASN A 192 35.57 -21.90 -4.35
CA ASN A 192 36.86 -21.95 -3.67
C ASN A 192 36.79 -20.97 -2.48
N ASP A 193 37.47 -21.26 -1.37
CA ASP A 193 37.43 -20.38 -0.19
C ASP A 193 37.95 -18.95 -0.49
N ASN A 194 38.66 -18.79 -1.62
CA ASN A 194 39.25 -17.54 -2.08
C ASN A 194 38.37 -16.76 -3.07
N SER A 195 37.10 -17.14 -3.27
CA SER A 195 36.24 -16.51 -4.28
C SER A 195 35.91 -15.07 -3.86
N PRO A 196 36.16 -14.06 -4.72
CA PRO A 196 35.93 -12.68 -4.35
C PRO A 196 34.44 -12.42 -4.08
N HIS A 197 34.16 -11.66 -3.04
CA HIS A 197 32.80 -11.30 -2.65
C HIS A 197 32.30 -10.07 -3.41
N ILE A 198 31.11 -10.17 -3.99
CA ILE A 198 30.49 -9.09 -4.77
C ILE A 198 29.07 -8.80 -4.29
N CYS A 199 28.65 -7.53 -4.35
CA CYS A 199 27.30 -7.09 -4.00
C CYS A 199 26.79 -6.13 -5.07
N PHE A 200 25.50 -6.20 -5.37
CA PHE A 200 24.85 -5.34 -6.37
C PHE A 200 23.86 -4.39 -5.69
N THR A 201 23.85 -3.12 -6.11
CA THR A 201 22.92 -2.12 -5.59
C THR A 201 22.44 -1.17 -6.67
N GLY A 202 21.22 -0.66 -6.54
CA GLY A 202 20.69 0.35 -7.46
C GLY A 202 20.19 -0.18 -8.81
N PHE A 203 19.97 -1.50 -8.91
CA PHE A 203 19.45 -2.15 -10.11
C PHE A 203 17.97 -2.55 -9.95
N PRO A 204 17.16 -2.47 -11.03
CA PRO A 204 15.88 -3.13 -11.12
C PRO A 204 16.00 -4.63 -10.80
N LYS A 205 14.89 -5.23 -10.35
CA LYS A 205 14.92 -6.61 -9.85
C LYS A 205 15.45 -7.61 -10.88
N VAL A 206 14.95 -7.54 -12.11
CA VAL A 206 15.28 -8.46 -13.20
C VAL A 206 16.76 -8.33 -13.57
N GLU A 207 17.23 -7.11 -13.76
CA GLU A 207 18.62 -6.81 -14.09
C GLU A 207 19.59 -7.24 -12.99
N ARG A 208 19.23 -6.98 -11.72
CA ARG A 208 20.00 -7.45 -10.57
C ARG A 208 20.15 -8.97 -10.56
N GLU A 209 19.09 -9.71 -10.86
CA GLU A 209 19.12 -11.18 -10.88
C GLU A 209 20.01 -11.72 -12.01
N LEU A 210 19.99 -11.08 -13.19
CA LEU A 210 20.90 -11.40 -14.29
C LEU A 210 22.36 -11.16 -13.91
N LEU A 211 22.66 -10.00 -13.33
CA LEU A 211 24.02 -9.64 -12.91
C LEU A 211 24.56 -10.55 -11.81
N GLU A 212 23.72 -10.92 -10.83
CA GLU A 212 24.07 -11.89 -9.80
C GLU A 212 24.39 -13.26 -10.40
N ALA A 213 23.56 -13.75 -11.34
CA ALA A 213 23.81 -15.03 -12.01
C ALA A 213 25.10 -15.02 -12.84
N LEU A 214 25.38 -13.93 -13.57
CA LEU A 214 26.63 -13.74 -14.30
C LEU A 214 27.83 -13.74 -13.36
N ALA A 215 27.71 -13.10 -12.20
CA ALA A 215 28.77 -13.08 -11.20
C ALA A 215 29.07 -14.48 -10.65
N GLU A 216 28.04 -15.24 -10.28
CA GLU A 216 28.20 -16.61 -9.78
C GLU A 216 28.83 -17.53 -10.84
N LEU A 217 28.42 -17.40 -12.10
CA LEU A 217 28.99 -18.16 -13.22
C LEU A 217 30.49 -17.87 -13.42
N ASN A 218 30.92 -16.64 -13.13
CA ASN A 218 32.31 -16.19 -13.27
C ASN A 218 33.11 -16.28 -11.96
N GLY A 219 32.65 -17.09 -10.99
CA GLY A 219 33.43 -17.41 -9.78
C GLY A 219 33.39 -16.35 -8.69
N TYR A 220 32.50 -15.36 -8.77
CA TYR A 220 32.25 -14.44 -7.68
C TYR A 220 31.24 -15.00 -6.69
N ARG A 221 31.42 -14.70 -5.41
CA ARG A 221 30.46 -15.05 -4.37
C ARG A 221 29.54 -13.88 -4.08
N VAL A 222 28.29 -13.98 -4.52
CA VAL A 222 27.30 -12.92 -4.38
C VAL A 222 26.86 -12.77 -2.90
N ARG A 223 26.86 -11.53 -2.41
CA ARG A 223 26.39 -11.13 -1.09
C ARG A 223 25.20 -10.17 -1.23
N LYS A 224 24.18 -10.37 -0.38
CA LYS A 224 22.98 -9.51 -0.33
C LYS A 224 23.19 -8.23 0.50
N SER A 225 24.21 -8.22 1.36
CA SER A 225 24.57 -7.12 2.24
C SER A 225 26.06 -6.81 2.12
N ILE A 226 26.43 -5.61 2.55
CA ILE A 226 27.84 -5.20 2.61
C ILE A 226 28.47 -5.86 3.83
N THR A 227 29.29 -6.88 3.58
CA THR A 227 30.01 -7.63 4.62
C THR A 227 31.41 -7.05 4.86
N LYS A 228 32.06 -7.47 5.95
CA LYS A 228 33.44 -7.04 6.25
C LYS A 228 34.43 -7.38 5.13
N ASN A 229 34.23 -8.52 4.47
CA ASN A 229 35.12 -9.05 3.44
C ASN A 229 34.56 -8.80 2.04
N LEU A 230 33.79 -7.73 1.83
CA LEU A 230 33.27 -7.42 0.51
C LEU A 230 34.41 -6.89 -0.37
N ASN A 231 34.63 -7.47 -1.55
CA ASN A 231 35.66 -6.99 -2.48
C ASN A 231 35.10 -5.94 -3.43
N TYR A 232 33.89 -6.16 -3.96
CA TYR A 232 33.30 -5.32 -5.00
C TYR A 232 31.86 -4.91 -4.65
N LEU A 233 31.54 -3.63 -4.81
CA LEU A 233 30.18 -3.11 -4.87
C LEU A 233 29.90 -2.64 -6.30
N VAL A 234 28.98 -3.30 -6.99
CA VAL A 234 28.53 -2.87 -8.32
C VAL A 234 27.34 -1.93 -8.17
N CYS A 235 27.48 -0.72 -8.70
CA CYS A 235 26.48 0.35 -8.60
C CYS A 235 25.72 0.53 -9.91
N GLY A 236 24.39 0.42 -9.82
CA GLY A 236 23.44 0.80 -10.87
C GLY A 236 22.88 2.21 -10.68
N ASN A 237 22.00 2.61 -11.59
CA ASN A 237 21.45 3.97 -11.67
C ASN A 237 20.74 4.46 -10.39
N ASN A 238 20.16 3.55 -9.61
CA ASN A 238 19.41 3.87 -8.38
C ASN A 238 20.22 3.57 -7.10
N ALA A 239 21.55 3.56 -7.16
CA ALA A 239 22.39 3.22 -6.03
C ALA A 239 22.32 4.30 -4.93
N GLY A 240 21.79 3.95 -3.75
CA GLY A 240 21.67 4.88 -2.63
C GLY A 240 23.00 5.16 -1.91
N PRO A 241 23.20 6.38 -1.38
CA PRO A 241 24.48 6.80 -0.79
C PRO A 241 24.89 5.99 0.43
N ALA A 242 23.94 5.49 1.21
CA ALA A 242 24.23 4.70 2.42
C ALA A 242 25.04 3.42 2.14
N LYS A 243 24.77 2.74 1.03
CA LYS A 243 25.51 1.53 0.63
C LYS A 243 26.88 1.86 0.05
N ILE A 244 27.01 2.99 -0.64
CA ILE A 244 28.28 3.46 -1.19
C ILE A 244 29.23 3.80 -0.03
N ILE A 245 28.78 4.62 0.92
CA ILE A 245 29.55 5.02 2.11
C ILE A 245 29.96 3.79 2.94
N GLU A 246 29.05 2.84 3.16
CA GLU A 246 29.40 1.62 3.90
C GLU A 246 30.40 0.74 3.13
N ALA A 247 30.36 0.70 1.79
CA ALA A 247 31.35 -0.02 1.00
C ALA A 247 32.73 0.65 1.04
N GLU A 248 32.78 1.99 0.91
CA GLU A 248 34.02 2.78 1.06
C GLU A 248 34.66 2.55 2.43
N ARG A 249 33.87 2.62 3.51
CA ARG A 249 34.35 2.37 4.87
C ARG A 249 34.94 0.97 5.07
N ARG A 250 34.53 0.02 4.23
CA ARG A 250 35.02 -1.38 4.25
C ARG A 250 36.14 -1.62 3.24
N ASN A 251 36.61 -0.58 2.56
CA ASN A 251 37.59 -0.66 1.46
C ASN A 251 37.14 -1.62 0.34
N ALA A 252 35.84 -1.74 0.10
CA ALA A 252 35.33 -2.45 -1.07
C ALA A 252 35.47 -1.54 -2.29
N GLU A 253 35.95 -2.10 -3.41
CA GLU A 253 36.06 -1.37 -4.66
C GLU A 253 34.66 -1.14 -5.24
N ILE A 254 34.33 0.11 -5.54
CA ILE A 254 33.06 0.48 -6.15
C ILE A 254 33.24 0.55 -7.66
N ILE A 255 32.45 -0.23 -8.38
CA ILE A 255 32.54 -0.34 -9.84
C ILE A 255 31.18 -0.13 -10.50
N SER A 256 31.20 0.31 -11.75
CA SER A 256 29.99 0.41 -12.57
C SER A 256 29.58 -0.95 -13.15
N GLU A 257 28.34 -1.07 -13.60
CA GLU A 257 27.87 -2.25 -14.35
C GLU A 257 28.76 -2.56 -15.56
N LYS A 258 29.08 -1.53 -16.36
CA LYS A 258 29.94 -1.67 -17.55
C LYS A 258 31.32 -2.22 -17.20
N GLU A 259 31.89 -1.77 -16.09
CA GLU A 259 33.18 -2.22 -15.63
C GLU A 259 33.13 -3.67 -15.14
N PHE A 260 32.09 -4.04 -14.38
CA PHE A 260 31.85 -5.42 -14.00
C PHE A 260 31.75 -6.34 -15.23
N LEU A 261 30.94 -5.97 -16.23
CA LEU A 261 30.79 -6.72 -17.48
C LEU A 261 32.11 -6.85 -18.25
N SER A 262 32.97 -5.83 -18.19
CA SER A 262 34.30 -5.88 -18.83
C SER A 262 35.25 -6.85 -18.11
N ARG A 263 35.09 -7.05 -16.80
CA ARG A 263 35.92 -7.97 -16.01
C ARG A 263 35.57 -9.43 -16.26
N ILE A 264 34.31 -9.75 -16.50
CA ILE A 264 33.85 -11.13 -16.71
C ILE A 264 33.96 -11.62 -18.16
N ASN A 265 34.11 -10.72 -19.13
CA ASN A 265 34.23 -11.06 -20.56
C ASN A 265 35.68 -11.23 -21.02
N LYS A 266 36.62 -11.48 -20.10
CA LYS A 266 38.06 -11.55 -20.36
C LYS A 266 38.57 -12.98 -20.20
#